data_AF-A0A536U018-F1
#
_entry.id   AF-A0A536U018-F1
#
_cell.length_a   1.000
_cell.length_b   1.000
_cell.length_c   1.000
_cell.angle_alpha   90.00
_cell.angle_beta   90.00
_cell.angle_gamma   90.00
#
_symmetry.space_group_name_H-M   'P 1'
#
loop_
_entity.id
_entity.type
_entity.pdbx_description
1 polymer ?
#
loop_
_entity_poly.entity_id
_entity_poly.type
_entity_poly.pdbx_seq_one_letter_code
_entity_poly.pdbx_strand_id
1 'polypeptide(L)'
;MKVFRWNEAKLGGMAHVDWKAFDHPDLGAVEIGGWNRFHAFGNPPPQFLEREVARFPKWLVWQALLSPKLELLVAEVDSIGEDTWRVRLVVQNTGWLPSYVSKRALERKVVRGVIAEISLPPGVELISGKRREDIGQLEGKAYKHTGISFWPDYHVTDDRAKIEWVVRGRTGDRIAVMARHERAGTVRTEIKLT
;
A
#
# COMPACT_ATOMS: atom_id res chain seq x y z
N MET A 1 22.53 21.82 36.51
CA MET A 1 21.26 21.76 35.75
C MET A 1 21.51 22.08 34.28
N LYS A 2 21.58 21.08 33.38
CA LYS A 2 21.81 21.32 31.93
C LYS A 2 20.51 21.65 31.17
N VAL A 3 19.41 20.99 31.53
CA VAL A 3 18.09 21.18 30.89
C VAL A 3 17.47 22.54 31.22
N PHE A 4 17.63 23.02 32.46
CA PHE A 4 17.13 24.34 32.87
C PHE A 4 17.81 25.48 32.10
N ARG A 5 19.14 25.44 31.99
CA ARG A 5 19.91 26.39 31.16
C ARG A 5 19.55 26.32 29.69
N TRP A 6 19.28 25.12 29.17
CA TRP A 6 18.81 24.97 27.79
C TRP A 6 17.40 25.56 27.60
N ASN A 7 16.49 25.35 28.55
CA ASN A 7 15.16 25.96 28.55
C ASN A 7 15.24 27.49 28.51
N GLU A 8 16.07 28.09 29.36
CA GLU A 8 16.31 29.54 29.34
C GLU A 8 16.90 30.01 28.00
N ALA A 9 17.97 29.37 27.56
CA ALA A 9 18.72 29.81 26.37
C ALA A 9 17.99 29.56 25.05
N LYS A 10 17.15 28.52 24.96
CA LYS A 10 16.49 28.11 23.71
C LYS A 10 15.01 28.35 23.71
N LEU A 11 14.33 28.27 24.84
CA LEU A 11 12.87 28.35 24.94
C LEU A 11 12.37 29.55 25.74
N GLY A 12 13.26 30.45 26.18
CA GLY A 12 12.89 31.61 26.98
C GLY A 12 12.19 31.25 28.29
N GLY A 13 12.51 30.09 28.87
CA GLY A 13 11.91 29.62 30.12
C GLY A 13 10.59 28.86 29.96
N MET A 14 9.95 28.87 28.78
CA MET A 14 8.59 28.34 28.58
C MET A 14 8.38 26.85 28.91
N ALA A 15 9.44 26.04 28.97
CA ALA A 15 9.31 24.62 29.32
C ALA A 15 9.13 24.37 30.82
N HIS A 16 9.32 25.37 31.67
CA HIS A 16 9.13 25.27 33.11
C HIS A 16 8.29 26.46 33.59
N VAL A 17 7.11 26.19 34.12
CA VAL A 17 6.23 27.21 34.68
C VAL A 17 6.59 27.39 36.14
N ASP A 18 6.73 28.64 36.57
CA ASP A 18 6.97 28.93 37.97
C ASP A 18 5.80 28.45 38.83
N TRP A 19 6.12 27.90 40.00
CA TRP A 19 5.12 27.48 40.95
C TRP A 19 4.34 28.69 41.46
N LYS A 20 3.02 28.59 41.42
CA LYS A 20 2.11 29.60 41.93
C LYS A 20 0.97 28.96 42.72
N ALA A 21 0.49 29.68 43.73
CA ALA A 21 -0.70 29.30 44.46
C ALA A 21 -1.92 29.23 43.52
N PHE A 22 -2.77 28.25 43.76
CA PHE A 22 -3.99 27.99 43.03
C PHE A 22 -5.05 27.41 43.97
N ASP A 23 -6.27 27.92 43.89
CA ASP A 23 -7.38 27.40 44.68
C ASP A 23 -8.17 26.40 43.84
N HIS A 24 -7.99 25.11 44.14
CA HIS A 24 -8.60 24.03 43.36
C HIS A 24 -10.00 23.71 43.92
N PRO A 25 -11.04 23.61 43.07
CA PRO A 25 -12.43 23.39 43.53
C PRO A 25 -12.62 22.24 44.53
N ASP A 26 -11.89 21.13 44.34
CA ASP A 26 -11.99 19.95 45.21
C ASP A 26 -10.86 19.80 46.24
N LEU A 27 -9.70 20.47 46.04
CA LEU A 27 -8.48 20.24 46.84
C LEU A 27 -8.13 21.43 47.73
N GLY A 28 -8.79 22.57 47.56
CA GLY A 28 -8.45 23.83 48.23
C GLY A 28 -7.11 24.38 47.77
N ALA A 29 -6.36 25.01 48.69
CA ALA A 29 -5.10 25.67 48.40
C ALA A 29 -3.99 24.67 47.99
N VAL A 30 -3.57 24.75 46.73
CA VAL A 30 -2.48 23.97 46.15
C VAL A 30 -1.51 24.87 45.38
N GLU A 31 -0.36 24.33 44.99
CA GLU A 31 0.53 25.00 44.03
C GLU A 31 0.50 24.29 42.68
N ILE A 32 0.52 25.06 41.60
CA ILE A 32 0.63 24.55 40.23
C ILE A 32 1.84 25.17 39.55
N GLY A 33 2.59 24.35 38.82
CA GLY A 33 3.81 24.77 38.14
C GLY A 33 4.66 23.56 37.76
N GLY A 34 5.95 23.82 37.52
CA GLY A 34 6.91 22.80 37.13
C GLY A 34 7.03 22.63 35.62
N TRP A 35 7.61 21.50 35.21
CA TRP A 35 7.87 21.23 33.79
C TRP A 35 6.59 21.05 32.98
N ASN A 36 6.48 21.81 31.89
CA ASN A 36 5.53 21.52 30.81
C ASN A 36 6.00 20.28 30.06
N ARG A 37 5.70 19.09 30.60
CA ARG A 37 6.18 17.81 30.04
C ARG A 37 5.81 17.60 28.58
N PHE A 38 4.66 18.12 28.16
CA PHE A 38 4.17 17.98 26.80
C PHE A 38 5.08 18.68 25.79
N HIS A 39 5.50 19.92 26.05
CA HIS A 39 6.38 20.67 25.15
C HIS A 39 7.88 20.62 25.51
N ALA A 40 8.22 20.07 26.68
CA ALA A 40 9.61 19.89 27.12
C ALA A 40 10.18 18.52 26.72
N PHE A 41 9.36 17.46 26.76
CA PHE A 41 9.84 16.08 26.61
C PHE A 41 9.03 15.22 25.63
N GLY A 42 7.75 15.51 25.43
CA GLY A 42 6.90 14.75 24.50
C GLY A 42 7.02 15.24 23.07
N ASN A 43 6.60 16.48 22.85
CA ASN A 43 6.58 17.15 21.56
C ASN A 43 7.71 18.17 21.46
N PRO A 44 8.19 18.46 20.23
CA PRO A 44 9.07 19.59 20.04
C PRO A 44 8.37 20.88 20.53
N PRO A 45 9.12 21.79 21.16
CA PRO A 45 8.63 23.13 21.46
C PRO A 45 8.07 23.80 20.19
N PRO A 46 6.99 24.60 20.28
CA PRO A 46 6.27 25.12 19.10
C PRO A 46 7.17 25.82 18.07
N GLN A 47 8.14 26.62 18.51
CA GLN A 47 9.12 27.31 17.66
C GLN A 47 10.06 26.37 16.86
N PHE A 48 10.15 25.09 17.24
CA PHE A 48 10.92 24.07 16.53
C PHE A 48 10.03 23.08 15.79
N LEU A 49 8.71 23.12 15.99
CA LEU A 49 7.76 22.16 15.44
C LEU A 49 7.85 22.11 13.91
N GLU A 50 7.80 23.27 13.25
CA GLU A 50 7.85 23.33 11.78
C GLU A 50 9.12 22.67 11.22
N ARG A 51 10.29 22.94 11.83
CA ARG A 51 11.56 22.34 11.43
C ARG A 51 11.55 20.83 11.53
N GLU A 52 10.99 20.28 12.61
CA GLU A 52 10.91 18.83 12.79
C GLU A 52 9.89 18.22 11.83
N VAL A 53 8.73 18.86 11.63
CA VAL A 53 7.66 18.39 10.75
C VAL A 53 8.08 18.44 9.27
N ALA A 54 8.86 19.44 8.84
CA ALA A 54 9.26 19.64 7.45
C ALA A 54 10.02 18.46 6.82
N ARG A 55 10.60 17.57 7.63
CA ARG A 55 11.32 16.37 7.16
C ARG A 55 10.39 15.25 6.72
N PHE A 56 9.17 15.19 7.27
CA PHE A 56 8.26 14.06 7.06
C PHE A 56 7.61 14.04 5.67
N PRO A 57 7.13 15.14 5.07
CA PRO A 57 6.44 15.09 3.78
C PRO A 57 7.26 14.42 2.69
N LYS A 58 8.54 14.80 2.55
CA LYS A 58 9.44 14.20 1.56
C LYS A 58 9.63 12.69 1.80
N TRP A 59 9.79 12.30 3.07
CA TRP A 59 9.94 10.90 3.45
C TRP A 59 8.66 10.08 3.19
N LEU A 60 7.50 10.63 3.53
CA LEU A 60 6.20 9.99 3.34
C LEU A 60 5.87 9.83 1.85
N VAL A 61 6.13 10.86 1.04
CA VAL A 61 5.97 10.79 -0.42
C VAL A 61 6.91 9.73 -1.00
N TRP A 62 8.17 9.70 -0.57
CA TRP A 62 9.10 8.66 -1.00
C TRP A 62 8.60 7.26 -0.66
N GLN A 63 8.15 7.01 0.58
CA GLN A 63 7.55 5.74 1.00
C GLN A 63 6.34 5.35 0.14
N ALA A 64 5.45 6.31 -0.14
CA ALA A 64 4.28 6.08 -0.99
C ALA A 64 4.67 5.71 -2.43
N LEU A 65 5.68 6.36 -2.99
CA LEU A 65 6.18 6.08 -4.35
C LEU A 65 6.88 4.71 -4.45
N LEU A 66 7.38 4.16 -3.34
CA LEU A 66 7.93 2.80 -3.33
C LEU A 66 6.86 1.70 -3.20
N SER A 67 5.63 2.05 -2.85
CA SER A 67 4.57 1.07 -2.62
C SER A 67 4.30 0.20 -3.86
N PRO A 68 3.85 -1.06 -3.69
CA PRO A 68 3.42 -1.87 -4.81
C PRO A 68 2.22 -1.23 -5.50
N LYS A 69 2.13 -1.37 -6.83
CA LYS A 69 1.05 -0.80 -7.65
C LYS A 69 0.62 -1.82 -8.69
N LEU A 70 -0.59 -2.32 -8.57
CA LEU A 70 -1.17 -3.27 -9.52
C LEU A 70 -1.71 -2.50 -10.73
N GLU A 71 -1.23 -2.84 -11.92
CA GLU A 71 -1.68 -2.27 -13.19
C GLU A 71 -2.09 -3.37 -14.18
N LEU A 72 -3.00 -3.01 -15.08
CA LEU A 72 -3.40 -3.88 -16.17
C LEU A 72 -2.29 -3.93 -17.20
N LEU A 73 -1.82 -5.14 -17.53
CA LEU A 73 -0.87 -5.34 -18.62
C LEU A 73 -1.57 -5.83 -19.88
N VAL A 74 -2.46 -6.83 -19.76
CA VAL A 74 -3.21 -7.40 -20.88
C VAL A 74 -4.63 -7.73 -20.41
N ALA A 75 -5.61 -7.42 -21.24
CA ALA A 75 -6.97 -7.92 -21.16
C ALA A 75 -7.44 -8.20 -22.59
N GLU A 76 -7.47 -9.47 -22.96
CA GLU A 76 -7.73 -9.90 -24.34
C GLU A 76 -8.72 -11.06 -24.39
N VAL A 77 -9.38 -11.19 -25.53
CA VAL A 77 -10.26 -12.30 -25.84
C VAL A 77 -9.89 -12.86 -27.20
N ASP A 78 -9.73 -14.17 -27.25
CA ASP A 78 -9.53 -14.93 -28.48
C ASP A 78 -10.73 -15.86 -28.72
N SER A 79 -11.25 -15.90 -29.95
CA SER A 79 -12.17 -16.96 -30.35
C SER A 79 -11.42 -18.29 -30.44
N ILE A 80 -11.98 -19.33 -29.82
CA ILE A 80 -11.42 -20.70 -29.88
C ILE A 80 -12.46 -21.72 -30.39
N GLY A 81 -13.62 -21.24 -30.85
CA GLY A 81 -14.76 -22.00 -31.38
C GLY A 81 -15.88 -21.06 -31.80
N GLU A 82 -17.03 -21.60 -32.25
CA GLU A 82 -18.15 -20.77 -32.74
C GLU A 82 -18.76 -19.87 -31.65
N ASP A 83 -18.92 -20.39 -30.43
CA ASP A 83 -19.52 -19.70 -29.29
C ASP A 83 -18.59 -19.65 -28.07
N THR A 84 -17.33 -20.06 -28.26
CA THR A 84 -16.38 -20.30 -27.16
C THR A 84 -15.17 -19.39 -27.29
N TRP A 85 -14.84 -18.76 -26.17
CA TRP A 85 -13.87 -17.68 -26.09
C TRP A 85 -12.85 -17.93 -24.97
N ARG A 86 -11.58 -17.64 -25.24
CA ARG A 86 -10.54 -17.57 -24.22
C ARG A 86 -10.41 -16.12 -23.75
N VAL A 87 -10.68 -15.86 -22.48
CA VAL A 87 -10.45 -14.56 -21.84
C VAL A 87 -9.13 -14.63 -21.10
N ARG A 88 -8.19 -13.74 -21.41
CA ARG A 88 -6.89 -13.64 -20.71
C ARG A 88 -6.78 -12.30 -20.00
N LEU A 89 -6.41 -12.35 -18.73
CA LEU A 89 -6.04 -11.20 -17.92
C LEU A 89 -4.59 -11.35 -17.44
N VAL A 90 -3.77 -10.34 -17.69
CA VAL A 90 -2.43 -10.21 -17.13
C VAL A 90 -2.35 -8.90 -16.35
N VAL A 91 -1.95 -9.01 -15.09
CA VAL A 91 -1.68 -7.85 -14.24
C VAL A 91 -0.23 -7.84 -13.82
N GLN A 92 0.30 -6.64 -13.59
CA GLN A 92 1.68 -6.42 -13.24
C GLN A 92 1.77 -5.54 -11.99
N ASN A 93 2.71 -5.85 -11.11
CA ASN A 93 3.16 -4.91 -10.10
C ASN A 93 4.21 -3.97 -10.70
N THR A 94 3.83 -2.72 -10.97
CA THR A 94 4.74 -1.69 -11.49
C THR A 94 5.42 -0.88 -10.39
N GLY A 95 5.08 -1.15 -9.12
CA GLY A 95 5.70 -0.54 -7.96
C GLY A 95 7.12 -1.04 -7.67
N TRP A 96 7.83 -0.32 -6.81
CA TRP A 96 9.19 -0.70 -6.42
C TRP A 96 9.20 -1.93 -5.51
N LEU A 97 8.37 -1.92 -4.47
CA LEU A 97 8.28 -3.03 -3.52
C LEU A 97 7.43 -4.18 -4.08
N PRO A 98 7.69 -5.43 -3.64
CA PRO A 98 6.79 -6.54 -3.93
C PRO A 98 5.41 -6.32 -3.33
N SER A 99 4.39 -7.02 -3.82
CA SER A 99 3.02 -6.92 -3.31
C SER A 99 2.93 -7.26 -1.82
N TYR A 100 3.77 -8.17 -1.33
CA TYR A 100 3.87 -8.51 0.08
C TYR A 100 4.66 -7.50 0.93
N VAL A 101 5.29 -6.48 0.34
CA VAL A 101 6.09 -5.39 0.94
C VAL A 101 7.34 -5.83 1.70
N SER A 102 7.26 -6.83 2.58
CA SER A 102 8.39 -7.36 3.35
C SER A 102 8.32 -8.88 3.48
N LYS A 103 9.48 -9.54 3.47
CA LYS A 103 9.56 -11.00 3.65
C LYS A 103 8.93 -11.48 4.96
N ARG A 104 8.98 -10.67 6.03
CA ARG A 104 8.27 -10.94 7.29
C ARG A 104 6.76 -11.01 7.14
N ALA A 105 6.17 -10.16 6.30
CA ALA A 105 4.73 -10.21 6.04
C ALA A 105 4.35 -11.47 5.26
N LEU A 106 5.20 -11.89 4.32
CA LEU A 106 5.03 -13.13 3.57
C LEU A 106 5.13 -14.36 4.49
N GLU A 107 6.18 -14.45 5.31
CA GLU A 107 6.40 -15.53 6.29
C GLU A 107 5.22 -15.67 7.26
N ARG A 108 4.69 -14.55 7.75
CA ARG A 108 3.56 -14.51 8.69
C ARG A 108 2.19 -14.65 8.02
N LYS A 109 2.15 -14.75 6.68
CA LYS A 109 0.91 -14.86 5.89
C LYS A 109 -0.13 -13.79 6.22
N VAL A 110 0.32 -12.56 6.49
CA VAL A 110 -0.57 -11.44 6.87
C VAL A 110 -1.18 -10.72 5.67
N VAL A 111 -0.88 -11.19 4.44
CA VAL A 111 -1.42 -10.66 3.19
C VAL A 111 -1.71 -11.83 2.25
N ARG A 112 -2.86 -11.79 1.59
CA ARG A 112 -3.19 -12.72 0.49
C ARG A 112 -2.50 -12.33 -0.81
N GLY A 113 -2.38 -13.26 -1.75
CA GLY A 113 -1.93 -12.94 -3.09
C GLY A 113 -2.95 -12.08 -3.85
N VAL A 114 -2.65 -11.83 -5.11
CA VAL A 114 -3.57 -11.15 -6.01
C VAL A 114 -4.78 -12.07 -6.21
N ILE A 115 -5.98 -11.56 -5.94
CA ILE A 115 -7.22 -12.27 -6.18
C ILE A 115 -7.77 -11.82 -7.53
N ALA A 116 -7.85 -12.74 -8.48
CA ALA A 116 -8.49 -12.53 -9.77
C ALA A 116 -9.93 -13.05 -9.76
N GLU A 117 -10.84 -12.30 -10.35
CA GLU A 117 -12.27 -12.55 -10.36
C GLU A 117 -12.86 -12.28 -11.75
N ILE A 118 -13.78 -13.13 -12.20
CA ILE A 118 -14.53 -12.99 -13.45
C ILE A 118 -16.04 -12.97 -13.14
N SER A 119 -16.73 -11.95 -13.67
CA SER A 119 -18.18 -11.79 -13.56
C SER A 119 -18.80 -11.91 -14.95
N LEU A 120 -19.67 -12.91 -15.09
CA LEU A 120 -20.33 -13.25 -16.35
C LEU A 120 -21.75 -12.67 -16.39
N PRO A 121 -22.18 -12.07 -17.50
CA PRO A 121 -23.56 -11.65 -17.69
C PRO A 121 -24.50 -12.86 -17.83
N PRO A 122 -25.82 -12.67 -17.69
CA PRO A 122 -26.79 -13.74 -17.94
C PRO A 122 -26.64 -14.31 -19.36
N GLY A 123 -26.62 -15.64 -19.48
CA GLY A 123 -26.46 -16.33 -20.77
C GLY A 123 -25.02 -16.68 -21.15
N VAL A 124 -24.02 -16.18 -20.43
CA VAL A 124 -22.61 -16.58 -20.61
C VAL A 124 -22.23 -17.63 -19.56
N GLU A 125 -21.67 -18.74 -20.02
CA GLU A 125 -21.28 -19.89 -19.20
C GLU A 125 -19.75 -19.94 -19.01
N LEU A 126 -19.30 -20.25 -17.79
CA LEU A 126 -17.88 -20.51 -17.52
C LEU A 126 -17.57 -21.99 -17.82
N ILE A 127 -16.80 -22.26 -18.87
CA ILE A 127 -16.42 -23.61 -19.28
C ILE A 127 -15.16 -24.09 -18.55
N SER A 128 -14.16 -23.20 -18.40
CA SER A 128 -12.90 -23.53 -17.73
C SER A 128 -12.35 -22.35 -16.94
N GLY A 129 -11.65 -22.66 -15.85
CA GLY A 129 -11.14 -21.71 -14.86
C GLY A 129 -12.07 -21.55 -13.66
N LYS A 130 -11.62 -20.77 -12.66
CA LYS A 130 -12.40 -20.48 -11.45
C LYS A 130 -12.95 -19.06 -11.51
N ARG A 131 -14.17 -18.86 -10.99
CA ARG A 131 -14.76 -17.52 -10.85
C ARG A 131 -13.92 -16.57 -10.01
N ARG A 132 -13.19 -17.12 -9.03
CA ARG A 132 -12.29 -16.41 -8.14
C ARG A 132 -11.09 -17.29 -7.81
N GLU A 133 -9.89 -16.74 -7.97
CA GLU A 133 -8.63 -17.46 -7.74
C GLU A 133 -7.56 -16.55 -7.13
N ASP A 134 -6.75 -17.10 -6.22
CA ASP A 134 -5.52 -16.46 -5.76
C ASP A 134 -4.41 -16.83 -6.73
N ILE A 135 -3.88 -15.84 -7.46
CA ILE A 135 -2.83 -15.99 -8.48
C ILE A 135 -1.44 -15.67 -7.92
N GLY A 136 -1.30 -15.63 -6.59
CA GLY A 136 -0.03 -15.50 -5.89
C GLY A 136 0.42 -14.07 -5.64
N GLN A 137 1.59 -13.95 -5.03
CA GLN A 137 2.26 -12.67 -4.80
C GLN A 137 3.06 -12.26 -6.03
N LEU A 138 3.22 -10.96 -6.23
CA LEU A 138 4.01 -10.36 -7.29
C LEU A 138 5.27 -9.72 -6.71
N GLU A 139 6.40 -9.96 -7.35
CA GLU A 139 7.62 -9.22 -7.05
C GLU A 139 7.53 -7.76 -7.50
N GLY A 140 8.43 -6.94 -6.97
CA GLY A 140 8.64 -5.56 -7.40
C GLY A 140 10.00 -5.42 -8.08
N LYS A 141 10.51 -4.19 -8.17
CA LYS A 141 11.86 -3.90 -8.67
C LYS A 141 12.94 -3.95 -7.58
N ALA A 142 12.56 -3.90 -6.31
CA ALA A 142 13.48 -3.78 -5.17
C ALA A 142 14.57 -4.85 -5.07
N TYR A 143 14.25 -6.08 -5.49
CA TYR A 143 15.15 -7.24 -5.38
C TYR A 143 15.59 -7.75 -6.75
N LYS A 144 15.37 -6.96 -7.81
CA LYS A 144 15.73 -7.32 -9.17
C LYS A 144 17.13 -6.83 -9.49
N HIS A 145 17.95 -7.72 -10.04
CA HIS A 145 19.24 -7.33 -10.58
C HIS A 145 19.05 -6.43 -11.81
N THR A 146 19.94 -5.46 -11.98
CA THR A 146 19.97 -4.66 -13.20
C THR A 146 20.43 -5.54 -14.37
N GLY A 147 19.90 -5.30 -15.57
CA GLY A 147 20.26 -6.08 -16.78
C GLY A 147 21.72 -5.95 -17.24
N ILE A 148 22.56 -5.23 -16.48
CA ILE A 148 24.01 -5.04 -16.71
C ILE A 148 24.83 -6.01 -15.83
N SER A 149 24.18 -6.69 -14.87
CA SER A 149 24.77 -7.70 -13.99
C SER A 149 25.17 -8.95 -14.77
N PHE A 150 26.37 -9.49 -14.48
CA PHE A 150 26.83 -10.80 -14.97
C PHE A 150 26.16 -11.98 -14.24
N TRP A 151 25.36 -11.70 -13.21
CA TRP A 151 24.50 -12.70 -12.56
C TRP A 151 23.11 -12.69 -13.20
N PRO A 152 22.64 -13.83 -13.75
CA PRO A 152 21.33 -13.93 -14.36
C PRO A 152 20.22 -13.96 -13.29
N ASP A 153 19.15 -13.21 -13.53
CA ASP A 153 17.86 -13.41 -12.86
C ASP A 153 16.97 -14.28 -13.75
N TYR A 154 16.62 -15.47 -13.27
CA TYR A 154 15.78 -16.43 -14.00
C TYR A 154 14.28 -16.16 -13.82
N HIS A 155 13.87 -15.33 -12.87
CA HIS A 155 12.48 -14.99 -12.59
C HIS A 155 12.11 -13.65 -13.24
N VAL A 156 12.23 -13.57 -14.56
CA VAL A 156 12.12 -12.30 -15.30
C VAL A 156 10.72 -11.67 -15.25
N THR A 157 9.67 -12.48 -15.03
CA THR A 157 8.26 -12.03 -15.09
C THR A 157 7.49 -12.32 -13.81
N ASP A 158 8.16 -12.51 -12.68
CA ASP A 158 7.51 -12.70 -11.36
C ASP A 158 6.86 -11.43 -10.81
N ASP A 159 7.04 -10.29 -11.48
CA ASP A 159 6.26 -9.07 -11.29
C ASP A 159 4.89 -9.12 -11.98
N ARG A 160 4.58 -10.19 -12.71
CA ARG A 160 3.33 -10.39 -13.47
C ARG A 160 2.62 -11.66 -13.03
N ALA A 161 1.29 -11.61 -13.07
CA ALA A 161 0.46 -12.82 -12.98
C ALA A 161 -0.52 -12.86 -14.15
N LYS A 162 -0.62 -14.05 -14.75
CA LYS A 162 -1.55 -14.36 -15.84
C LYS A 162 -2.63 -15.29 -15.31
N ILE A 163 -3.87 -15.02 -15.69
CA ILE A 163 -5.00 -15.92 -15.53
C ILE A 163 -5.79 -16.00 -16.83
N GLU A 164 -6.34 -17.18 -17.09
CA GLU A 164 -7.11 -17.47 -18.29
C GLU A 164 -8.42 -18.17 -17.91
N TRP A 165 -9.48 -17.78 -18.59
CA TRP A 165 -10.79 -18.43 -18.50
C TRP A 165 -11.23 -18.85 -19.89
N VAL A 166 -12.04 -19.91 -19.94
CA VAL A 166 -12.79 -20.26 -21.15
C VAL A 166 -14.26 -20.05 -20.86
N VAL A 167 -14.93 -19.29 -21.71
CA VAL A 167 -16.34 -18.92 -21.57
C VAL A 167 -17.09 -19.26 -22.85
N ARG A 168 -18.36 -19.63 -22.71
CA ARG A 168 -19.29 -19.78 -23.81
C ARG A 168 -20.26 -18.61 -23.81
N GLY A 169 -20.35 -17.88 -24.90
CA GLY A 169 -21.13 -16.65 -25.00
C GLY A 169 -21.26 -16.16 -26.44
N ARG A 170 -22.15 -15.21 -26.66
CA ARG A 170 -22.40 -14.62 -27.97
C ARG A 170 -21.41 -13.50 -28.23
N THR A 171 -21.02 -13.32 -29.50
CA THR A 171 -20.29 -12.13 -29.92
C THR A 171 -21.05 -10.88 -29.48
N GLY A 172 -20.35 -9.96 -28.82
CA GLY A 172 -20.93 -8.75 -28.26
C GLY A 172 -21.16 -8.78 -26.75
N ASP A 173 -21.18 -9.96 -26.12
CA ASP A 173 -21.31 -10.06 -24.67
C ASP A 173 -20.12 -9.39 -23.97
N ARG A 174 -20.40 -8.77 -22.82
CA ARG A 174 -19.44 -8.01 -22.02
C ARG A 174 -19.14 -8.74 -20.73
N ILE A 175 -17.87 -9.05 -20.51
CA ILE A 175 -17.39 -9.78 -19.35
C ILE A 175 -16.57 -8.83 -18.49
N ALA A 176 -16.95 -8.69 -17.22
CA ALA A 176 -16.18 -7.91 -16.28
C ALA A 176 -15.12 -8.81 -15.61
N VAL A 177 -13.86 -8.41 -15.67
CA VAL A 177 -12.75 -9.06 -14.96
C VAL A 177 -12.07 -8.08 -14.01
N MET A 178 -11.58 -8.62 -12.90
CA MET A 178 -10.96 -7.84 -11.84
C MET A 178 -9.77 -8.60 -11.28
N ALA A 179 -8.75 -7.85 -10.86
CA ALA A 179 -7.67 -8.35 -10.03
C ALA A 179 -7.45 -7.38 -8.87
N ARG A 180 -7.33 -7.89 -7.65
CA ARG A 180 -7.15 -7.05 -6.45
C ARG A 180 -6.09 -7.59 -5.52
N HIS A 181 -5.38 -6.68 -4.88
CA HIS A 181 -4.42 -6.98 -3.84
C HIS A 181 -4.50 -5.93 -2.73
N GLU A 182 -4.51 -6.36 -1.47
CA GLU A 182 -4.79 -5.51 -0.29
C GLU A 182 -3.83 -4.32 -0.16
N ARG A 183 -2.60 -4.45 -0.69
CA ARG A 183 -1.57 -3.41 -0.63
C ARG A 183 -1.25 -2.75 -1.98
N ALA A 184 -1.59 -3.40 -3.09
CA ALA A 184 -1.20 -2.93 -4.43
C ALA A 184 -2.37 -2.30 -5.20
N GLY A 185 -3.59 -2.35 -4.64
CA GLY A 185 -4.78 -1.75 -5.24
C GLY A 185 -5.62 -2.75 -6.01
N THR A 186 -6.44 -2.25 -6.92
CA THR A 186 -7.41 -3.05 -7.68
C THR A 186 -7.48 -2.57 -9.12
N VAL A 187 -7.43 -3.52 -10.04
CA VAL A 187 -7.63 -3.33 -11.47
C VAL A 187 -8.99 -3.91 -11.84
N ARG A 188 -9.80 -3.14 -12.57
CA ARG A 188 -11.10 -3.57 -13.10
C ARG A 188 -11.14 -3.24 -14.57
N THR A 189 -11.59 -4.18 -15.39
CA THR A 189 -11.78 -3.94 -16.82
C THR A 189 -12.96 -4.77 -17.34
N GLU A 190 -13.53 -4.32 -18.44
CA GLU A 190 -14.61 -5.00 -19.15
C GLU A 190 -14.08 -5.41 -20.53
N ILE A 191 -14.31 -6.66 -20.88
CA ILE A 191 -13.84 -7.26 -22.12
C ILE A 191 -15.06 -7.67 -22.94
N LYS A 192 -15.11 -7.24 -24.20
CA LYS A 192 -16.15 -7.60 -25.15
C LYS A 192 -15.73 -8.85 -25.92
N LEU A 193 -16.63 -9.82 -26.06
CA LEU A 193 -16.42 -10.98 -26.94
C LEU A 193 -16.52 -10.50 -28.41
N THR A 194 -15.45 -10.64 -29.18
CA THR A 194 -15.35 -10.13 -30.56
C THR A 194 -14.81 -11.16 -31.52
#